data_AF-A0A172XCH1-F1
#
_entry.id   AF-A0A172XCH1-F1
#
_cell.length_a   1.000
_cell.length_b   1.000
_cell.length_c   1.000
_cell.angle_alpha   90.00
_cell.angle_beta   90.00
_cell.angle_gamma   90.00
#
_symmetry.space_group_name_H-M   'P 1'
#
loop_
_entity.id
_entity.type
_entity.pdbx_description
1 polymer ?
#
loop_
_entity_poly.entity_id
_entity_poly.type
_entity_poly.pdbx_seq_one_letter_code
_entity_poly.pdbx_strand_id
1 'polypeptide(L)'
;MINVLIKTRNDIIIYILANGHAKGNNHINIVCSSFSFILRTFLSVLDCEKEDFTVDNSLRGCLEFEAFFEDLDRQNLFYYSKFLIQGVKDLCFEYPCDIKLILEETSGNK
;
A
#
# COMPACT_ATOMS: atom_id res chain seq x y z
N MET A 1 -1.33 13.80 -8.55
CA MET A 1 -2.39 12.89 -8.07
C MET A 1 -1.86 11.47 -8.05
N ILE A 2 -1.84 10.88 -6.86
CA ILE A 2 -1.52 9.49 -6.56
C ILE A 2 -2.83 8.70 -6.57
N ASN A 3 -2.85 7.56 -7.26
CA ASN A 3 -3.99 6.64 -7.22
C ASN A 3 -3.53 5.35 -6.55
N VAL A 4 -4.28 4.91 -5.54
CA VAL A 4 -3.98 3.71 -4.76
C VAL A 4 -5.19 2.79 -4.81
N LEU A 5 -4.97 1.55 -5.24
CA LEU A 5 -5.90 0.44 -5.09
C LEU A 5 -5.31 -0.51 -4.06
N ILE A 6 -6.08 -0.86 -3.04
CA ILE A 6 -5.74 -1.87 -2.05
C ILE A 6 -6.82 -2.94 -2.09
N LYS A 7 -6.42 -4.20 -2.25
CA LYS A 7 -7.33 -5.34 -2.07
C LYS A 7 -6.98 -6.08 -0.79
N THR A 8 -8.00 -6.38 -0.02
CA THR A 8 -7.89 -7.10 1.26
C THR A 8 -8.60 -8.44 1.21
N ARG A 9 -8.19 -9.35 2.10
CA ARG A 9 -8.90 -10.59 2.44
C ARG A 9 -8.89 -10.73 3.95
N ASN A 10 -10.06 -10.73 4.58
CA ASN A 10 -10.22 -10.67 6.03
C ASN A 10 -9.41 -9.52 6.65
N ASP A 11 -9.53 -8.32 6.06
CA ASP A 11 -8.79 -7.11 6.46
C ASP A 11 -7.25 -7.17 6.29
N ILE A 12 -6.70 -8.24 5.69
CA ILE A 12 -5.28 -8.38 5.37
C ILE A 12 -5.03 -7.97 3.92
N ILE A 13 -4.06 -7.09 3.66
CA ILE A 13 -3.73 -6.60 2.31
C ILE A 13 -3.03 -7.68 1.50
N ILE A 14 -3.70 -8.17 0.47
CA ILE A 14 -3.14 -9.16 -0.46
C ILE A 14 -2.58 -8.54 -1.74
N TYR A 15 -2.98 -7.30 -2.04
CA TYR A 15 -2.60 -6.62 -3.26
C TYR A 15 -2.62 -5.10 -3.10
N ILE A 16 -1.62 -4.43 -3.68
CA ILE A 16 -1.58 -2.96 -3.78
C ILE A 16 -1.16 -2.58 -5.19
N LEU A 17 -1.89 -1.63 -5.79
CA LEU A 17 -1.47 -0.95 -7.00
C LEU A 17 -1.44 0.56 -6.75
N ALA A 18 -0.26 1.16 -6.86
CA ALA A 18 -0.05 2.57 -6.56
C ALA A 18 0.62 3.30 -7.73
N ASN A 19 -0.03 4.34 -8.26
CA ASN A 19 0.42 5.09 -9.42
C ASN A 19 0.58 6.58 -9.13
N GLY A 20 1.54 7.24 -9.77
CA GLY A 20 1.71 8.69 -9.73
C GLY A 20 2.52 9.23 -8.55
N HIS A 21 3.09 8.35 -7.72
CA HIS A 21 3.87 8.72 -6.54
C HIS A 21 5.31 9.19 -6.85
N ALA A 22 5.75 9.14 -8.11
CA ALA A 22 7.09 9.56 -8.55
C ALA A 22 7.10 10.75 -9.54
N LYS A 23 5.97 11.43 -9.76
CA LYS A 23 5.91 12.62 -10.64
C LYS A 23 6.46 13.85 -9.91
N GLY A 24 7.66 14.29 -10.32
CA GLY A 24 8.28 15.53 -9.88
C GLY A 24 7.86 16.71 -10.76
N ASN A 25 7.19 17.69 -10.16
CA ASN A 25 7.10 19.07 -10.68
C ASN A 25 7.27 19.98 -9.47
N ASN A 26 8.43 20.66 -9.36
CA ASN A 26 8.86 21.85 -8.57
C ASN A 26 8.17 22.28 -7.24
N HIS A 27 7.20 21.54 -6.72
CA HIS A 27 6.64 21.66 -5.40
C HIS A 27 7.02 20.40 -4.66
N ILE A 28 7.72 20.59 -3.53
CA ILE A 28 8.11 19.54 -2.61
C ILE A 28 6.87 18.69 -2.36
N ASN A 29 6.91 17.47 -2.88
CA ASN A 29 5.74 16.61 -3.03
C ASN A 29 5.52 15.87 -1.70
N ILE A 30 5.13 16.63 -0.66
CA ILE A 30 4.96 16.15 0.71
C ILE A 30 4.05 14.92 0.72
N VAL A 31 2.97 14.94 -0.05
CA VAL A 31 2.04 13.81 -0.19
C VAL A 31 2.72 12.58 -0.79
N CYS A 32 3.50 12.72 -1.86
CA CYS A 32 4.25 11.58 -2.42
C CYS A 32 5.31 11.05 -1.46
N SER A 33 5.97 11.93 -0.71
CA SER A 33 7.00 11.54 0.26
C SER A 33 6.37 10.78 1.44
N SER A 34 5.27 11.30 1.99
CA SER A 34 4.50 10.66 3.05
C SER A 34 3.92 9.32 2.60
N PHE A 35 3.29 9.27 1.42
CA PHE A 35 2.77 8.01 0.87
C PHE A 35 3.89 6.98 0.67
N SER A 36 5.02 7.39 0.07
CA SER A 36 6.17 6.51 -0.15
C SER A 36 6.77 6.02 1.15
N PHE A 37 6.81 6.86 2.19
CA PHE A 37 7.29 6.48 3.52
C PHE A 37 6.40 5.40 4.16
N ILE A 38 5.08 5.61 4.19
CA ILE A 38 4.15 4.64 4.77
C ILE A 38 4.20 3.31 4.00
N LEU A 39 4.17 3.36 2.67
CA LEU A 39 4.24 2.17 1.83
C LEU A 39 5.55 1.40 2.01
N ARG A 40 6.69 2.09 1.99
CA ARG A 40 8.00 1.45 2.22
C ARG A 40 8.14 0.89 3.63
N THR A 41 7.53 1.54 4.62
CA THR A 41 7.53 1.04 6.00
C THR A 41 6.78 -0.29 6.07
N PHE A 42 5.59 -0.38 5.47
CA PHE A 42 4.84 -1.63 5.37
C PHE A 42 5.66 -2.74 4.69
N LEU A 43 6.26 -2.46 3.53
CA LEU A 43 7.09 -3.45 2.81
C LEU A 43 8.33 -3.88 3.61
N SER A 44 8.98 -2.94 4.32
CA SER A 44 10.17 -3.25 5.13
C SER A 44 9.82 -4.11 6.35
N VAL A 45 8.63 -3.93 6.93
CA VAL A 45 8.13 -4.79 8.02
C VAL A 45 7.89 -6.20 7.48
N LEU A 46 7.24 -6.35 6.34
CA LEU A 46 7.03 -7.66 5.71
C LEU A 46 8.36 -8.38 5.39
N ASP A 47 9.33 -7.65 4.83
CA ASP A 47 10.68 -8.18 4.57
C ASP A 47 11.41 -8.61 5.86
N CYS A 48 11.27 -7.84 6.94
CA CYS A 48 11.83 -8.17 8.26
C CYS A 48 11.20 -9.44 8.86
N GLU A 49 9.90 -9.63 8.66
CA GLU A 49 9.17 -10.84 9.06
C GLU A 49 9.41 -12.02 8.09
N LYS A 50 10.18 -11.81 7.01
CA LYS A 50 10.53 -12.79 5.96
C LYS A 50 9.34 -13.27 5.14
N GLU A 51 8.41 -12.37 4.85
CA GLU A 51 7.26 -12.67 4.01
C GLU A 51 7.61 -12.71 2.53
N ASP A 52 7.04 -13.69 1.83
CA ASP A 52 7.14 -13.77 0.38
C ASP A 52 6.12 -12.84 -0.28
N PHE A 53 6.64 -11.81 -0.95
CA PHE A 53 5.87 -10.89 -1.77
C PHE A 53 6.65 -10.50 -3.03
N THR A 54 5.92 -10.06 -4.04
CA THR A 54 6.53 -9.48 -5.25
C THR A 54 6.27 -7.99 -5.32
N VAL A 55 7.23 -7.24 -5.84
CA VAL A 55 7.08 -5.82 -6.15
C VAL A 55 7.52 -5.58 -7.58
N ASP A 56 6.61 -5.12 -8.43
CA ASP A 56 6.94 -4.61 -9.76
C ASP A 56 6.98 -3.07 -9.74
N ASN A 57 8.13 -2.50 -10.13
CA ASN A 57 8.32 -1.06 -10.31
C ASN A 57 8.79 -0.67 -11.73
N SER A 58 8.75 -1.61 -12.67
CA SER A 58 9.27 -1.48 -14.04
C SER A 58 8.77 -0.21 -14.73
N LEU A 59 7.54 0.21 -14.42
CA LEU A 59 6.97 1.49 -14.81
C LEU A 59 7.25 2.56 -13.74
N ARG A 60 8.03 3.58 -14.11
CA ARG A 60 8.39 4.69 -13.21
C ARG A 60 7.15 5.34 -12.57
N GLY A 61 7.05 5.25 -11.24
CA GLY A 61 5.94 5.82 -10.47
C GLY A 61 4.69 4.94 -10.41
N CYS A 62 4.78 3.70 -10.89
CA CYS A 62 3.88 2.59 -10.58
C CYS A 62 4.57 1.67 -9.55
N LEU A 63 3.81 1.14 -8.62
CA LEU A 63 4.21 0.05 -7.75
C LEU A 63 3.05 -0.93 -7.69
N GLU A 64 3.32 -2.17 -8.06
CA GLU A 64 2.40 -3.30 -7.89
C GLU A 64 2.99 -4.25 -6.85
N PHE A 65 2.19 -4.60 -5.86
CA PHE A 65 2.52 -5.51 -4.77
C PHE A 65 1.50 -6.64 -4.75
N GLU A 66 1.99 -7.86 -4.62
CA GLU A 66 1.17 -9.06 -4.42
C GLU A 66 1.84 -9.94 -3.36
N ALA A 67 1.04 -10.44 -2.42
CA ALA A 67 1.51 -11.27 -1.32
C ALA A 67 0.90 -12.68 -1.37
N PHE A 68 1.71 -13.68 -1.01
CA PHE A 68 1.33 -15.09 -1.05
C PHE A 68 0.93 -15.65 0.33
N PHE A 69 1.39 -15.01 1.42
CA PHE A 69 1.07 -15.27 2.84
C PHE A 69 0.76 -16.73 3.19
N GLU A 70 1.81 -17.57 3.19
CA GLU A 70 1.68 -18.99 3.54
C GLU A 70 1.87 -19.25 5.06
N ASP A 71 2.72 -18.48 5.76
CA ASP A 71 3.30 -18.91 7.04
C ASP A 71 3.11 -17.97 8.26
N LEU A 72 2.65 -16.72 8.11
CA LEU A 72 2.59 -15.76 9.22
C LEU A 72 1.33 -15.85 10.10
N ASP A 73 1.48 -15.44 11.36
CA ASP A 73 0.37 -15.17 12.28
C ASP A 73 -0.54 -14.08 11.71
N ARG A 74 -1.79 -14.45 11.43
CA ARG A 74 -2.84 -13.57 10.90
C ARG A 74 -3.01 -12.30 11.73
N GLN A 75 -2.71 -12.33 13.02
CA GLN A 75 -2.83 -11.17 13.89
C GLN A 75 -1.80 -10.07 13.55
N ASN A 76 -0.55 -10.42 13.25
CA ASN A 76 0.48 -9.44 12.88
C ASN A 76 0.18 -8.81 11.51
N LEU A 77 -0.15 -9.65 10.51
CA LEU A 77 -0.54 -9.21 9.17
C LEU A 77 -1.74 -8.26 9.19
N PHE A 78 -2.71 -8.51 10.08
CA PHE A 78 -3.84 -7.62 10.30
C PHE A 78 -3.38 -6.23 10.79
N TYR A 79 -2.47 -6.17 11.76
CA TYR A 79 -1.98 -4.88 12.28
C TYR A 79 -1.16 -4.11 11.24
N TYR A 80 -0.30 -4.77 10.47
CA TYR A 80 0.47 -4.11 9.40
C TYR A 80 -0.44 -3.60 8.29
N SER A 81 -1.46 -4.39 7.92
CA SER A 81 -2.49 -3.99 6.96
C SER A 81 -3.28 -2.78 7.44
N LYS A 82 -3.72 -2.78 8.70
CA LYS A 82 -4.38 -1.65 9.35
C LYS A 82 -3.51 -0.39 9.34
N PHE A 83 -2.22 -0.50 9.63
CA PHE A 83 -1.28 0.62 9.58
C PHE A 83 -1.26 1.28 8.20
N LEU A 84 -1.06 0.50 7.13
CA LEU A 84 -1.00 1.06 5.78
C LEU A 84 -2.36 1.64 5.36
N ILE A 85 -3.45 0.91 5.54
CA ILE A 85 -4.80 1.37 5.15
C ILE A 85 -5.17 2.66 5.88
N GLN A 86 -4.93 2.74 7.19
CA GLN A 86 -5.27 3.93 7.96
C GLN A 86 -4.39 5.12 7.54
N GLY A 87 -3.09 4.92 7.39
CA GLY A 87 -2.19 5.98 6.94
C GLY A 87 -2.56 6.54 5.56
N VAL A 88 -3.00 5.69 4.63
CA VAL A 88 -3.47 6.15 3.31
C VAL A 88 -4.82 6.86 3.41
N LYS A 89 -5.75 6.37 4.25
CA LYS A 89 -7.04 7.05 4.50
C LYS A 89 -6.83 8.45 5.07
N ASP A 90 -5.93 8.61 6.02
CA ASP A 90 -5.61 9.90 6.64
C ASP A 90 -5.01 10.86 5.59
N LEU A 91 -4.12 10.36 4.71
CA LEU A 91 -3.63 11.17 3.58
C LEU A 91 -4.73 11.57 2.59
N CYS A 92 -5.68 10.69 2.29
CA CYS A 92 -6.84 11.02 1.46
C CYS A 92 -7.76 12.05 2.10
N PHE A 93 -7.90 12.03 3.42
CA PHE A 93 -8.69 13.01 4.16
C PHE A 93 -8.05 14.40 4.14
N GLU A 94 -6.74 14.48 4.43
CA GLU A 94 -6.01 15.75 4.49
C GLU A 94 -5.70 16.33 3.09
N TYR A 95 -5.48 15.47 2.09
CA TYR A 95 -5.05 15.86 0.73
C TYR A 95 -5.92 15.23 -0.38
N PRO A 96 -7.24 15.48 -0.40
CA PRO A 96 -8.18 14.79 -1.31
C PRO A 96 -7.95 15.10 -2.80
N CYS A 97 -7.27 16.21 -3.12
CA CYS A 97 -6.89 16.57 -4.49
C CYS A 97 -5.64 15.84 -4.98
N ASP A 98 -4.82 15.33 -4.06
CA ASP A 98 -3.50 14.81 -4.36
C ASP A 98 -3.43 13.29 -4.30
N ILE A 99 -4.30 12.62 -3.53
CA ILE A 99 -4.32 11.16 -3.40
C ILE A 99 -5.75 10.62 -3.32
N LYS A 100 -5.98 9.50 -4.00
CA LYS A 100 -7.25 8.75 -3.96
C LYS A 100 -6.99 7.29 -3.64
N LEU A 101 -7.84 6.73 -2.79
CA LEU A 101 -7.82 5.34 -2.38
C LEU A 101 -9.10 4.63 -2.86
N ILE A 102 -8.93 3.48 -3.50
CA ILE A 102 -9.96 2.47 -3.72
C ILE A 102 -9.60 1.28 -2.82
N LEU A 103 -10.53 0.89 -1.95
CA LEU A 103 -10.37 -0.25 -1.06
C LEU A 103 -11.40 -1.32 -1.42
N GLU A 104 -10.92 -2.52 -1.77
CA GLU A 104 -11.76 -3.65 -2.16
C GLU A 104 -11.54 -4.82 -1.21
N GLU A 105 -12.61 -5.37 -0.65
CA GLU A 105 -12.55 -6.62 0.11
C GLU A 105 -12.84 -7.79 -0.84
N THR A 106 -11.89 -8.71 -0.97
CA THR A 106 -12.06 -9.95 -1.71
C THR A 106 -12.70 -11.00 -0.79
N SER A 107 -13.96 -11.31 -1.04
CA SER A 107 -14.65 -12.41 -0.37
C SER A 107 -14.05 -13.75 -0.81
N GLY A 108 -13.23 -14.34 0.04
CA GLY A 108 -12.66 -15.67 -0.18
C GLY A 108 -13.69 -16.76 0.04
N ASN A 109 -14.28 -17.28 -1.03
CA ASN A 109 -14.66 -18.70 -1.13
C ASN A 109 -13.74 -19.34 -2.16
N LYS A 110 -12.62 -19.91 -1.71
CA LYS A 110 -11.88 -21.00 -2.36
C LYS A 110 -10.76 -21.45 -1.45
#